data_AF-H1W5V8-F1
#
_entry.id   AF-H1W5V8-F1
#
_cell.length_a   1.000
_cell.length_b   1.000
_cell.length_c   1.000
_cell.angle_alpha   90.00
_cell.angle_beta   90.00
_cell.angle_gamma   90.00
#
_symmetry.space_group_name_H-M   'P 1'
#
loop_
_entity.id
_entity.type
_entity.pdbx_description
1 polymer ?
#
loop_
_entity_poly.entity_id
_entity_poly.type
_entity_poly.pdbx_seq_one_letter_code
_entity_poly.pdbx_strand_id
1 'polypeptide(L)'
;MSLTNQGGLVHPKTSIQDQDELSSLLQVPLVAGSVNRGSNVVGSGMVVNDWMAVTGLDTTATELSVIESVFRLGEGLGPDNVNTKLKDTMVESFY
;
A
#
# COMPACT_ATOMS: atom_id res chain seq x y z
N MET A 1 9.76 2.36 8.04
CA MET A 1 9.60 2.13 6.60
C MET A 1 9.63 0.63 6.40
N SER A 2 8.78 0.11 5.52
CA SER A 2 8.79 -1.29 5.10
C SER A 2 8.92 -1.33 3.58
N LEU A 3 9.79 -2.20 3.07
CA LEU A 3 10.25 -2.19 1.68
C LEU A 3 10.29 -3.61 1.11
N THR A 4 9.98 -3.74 -0.17
CA THR A 4 10.05 -4.97 -0.96
C THR A 4 10.61 -4.68 -2.36
N ASN A 5 10.71 -5.71 -3.20
CA ASN A 5 11.09 -5.52 -4.60
C ASN A 5 9.95 -4.92 -5.45
N GLN A 6 8.72 -4.88 -4.95
CA GLN A 6 7.54 -4.40 -5.69
C GLN A 6 7.11 -2.98 -5.31
N GLY A 7 7.49 -2.51 -4.12
CA GLY A 7 7.10 -1.21 -3.60
C GLY A 7 7.53 -1.01 -2.14
N GLY A 8 7.21 0.15 -1.58
CA GLY A 8 7.52 0.49 -0.20
C GLY A 8 6.55 1.48 0.44
N LEU A 9 6.40 1.35 1.77
CA LEU A 9 5.55 2.21 2.59
C LEU A 9 6.41 3.06 3.54
N VAL A 10 6.26 4.38 3.42
CA VAL A 10 7.02 5.37 4.20
C VAL A 10 6.13 6.09 5.22
N HIS A 11 6.76 6.90 6.08
CA HIS A 11 6.08 7.66 7.12
C HIS A 11 5.01 8.59 6.52
N PRO A 12 3.83 8.76 7.14
CA PRO A 12 2.71 9.48 6.55
C PRO A 12 2.96 10.98 6.33
N LYS A 13 3.97 11.56 6.99
CA LYS A 13 4.40 12.96 6.81
C LYS A 13 5.60 13.13 5.86
N THR A 14 6.05 12.07 5.18
CA THR A 14 7.11 12.21 4.17
C THR A 14 6.59 13.07 3.02
N SER A 15 7.37 14.07 2.60
CA SER A 15 6.94 14.96 1.52
C SER A 15 6.87 14.21 0.18
N ILE A 16 6.14 14.76 -0.80
CA ILE A 16 6.07 14.17 -2.14
C ILE A 16 7.45 14.22 -2.81
N GLN A 17 8.19 15.33 -2.63
CA GLN A 17 9.57 15.48 -3.09
C GLN A 17 10.46 14.33 -2.57
N ASP A 18 10.44 14.07 -1.27
CA ASP A 18 11.26 13.00 -0.68
C ASP A 18 10.81 11.61 -1.15
N GLN A 19 9.51 11.40 -1.34
CA GLN A 19 8.98 10.15 -1.90
C GLN A 19 9.49 9.92 -3.32
N ASP A 20 9.49 10.94 -4.17
CA ASP A 20 9.97 10.86 -5.55
C ASP A 20 11.48 10.64 -5.63
N GLU A 21 12.26 11.29 -4.76
CA GLU A 21 13.70 11.09 -4.66
C GLU A 21 14.03 9.65 -4.20
N LEU A 22 13.36 9.16 -3.16
CA LEU A 22 13.55 7.79 -2.66
C LEU A 22 13.08 6.74 -3.67
N SER A 23 11.96 6.99 -4.35
CA SER A 23 11.43 6.12 -5.41
C SER A 23 12.41 6.04 -6.58
N SER A 24 12.99 7.18 -6.98
CA SER A 24 14.03 7.24 -8.01
C SER A 24 15.32 6.52 -7.59
N LEU A 25 15.69 6.59 -6.32
CA LEU A 25 16.88 5.89 -5.82
C LEU A 25 16.67 4.37 -5.74
N LEU A 26 15.52 3.94 -5.24
CA LEU A 26 15.22 2.53 -4.99
C LEU A 26 14.61 1.81 -6.20
N GLN A 27 14.19 2.55 -7.23
CA GLN A 27 13.55 2.02 -8.44
C GLN A 27 12.25 1.23 -8.17
N VAL A 28 11.56 1.55 -7.06
CA VAL A 28 10.29 0.95 -6.68
C VAL A 28 9.30 2.03 -6.25
N PRO A 29 7.99 1.86 -6.49
CA PRO A 29 6.99 2.84 -6.09
C PRO A 29 6.93 2.97 -4.56
N LEU A 30 6.89 4.21 -4.07
CA LEU A 30 6.75 4.52 -2.66
C LEU A 30 5.47 5.30 -2.40
N VAL A 31 4.82 5.00 -1.28
CA VAL A 31 3.63 5.71 -0.81
C VAL A 31 3.76 6.01 0.68
N ALA A 32 3.36 7.21 1.08
CA ALA A 32 3.20 7.59 2.47
C ALA A 32 1.90 7.02 3.05
N GLY A 33 1.98 6.32 4.18
CA GLY A 33 0.81 5.76 4.84
C GLY A 33 1.05 5.38 6.29
N SER A 34 0.01 4.89 6.95
CA SER A 34 0.04 4.44 8.34
C SER A 34 -0.31 2.97 8.47
N VAL A 35 -0.04 2.43 9.65
CA VAL A 35 -0.44 1.08 10.07
C VAL A 35 -1.10 1.18 11.44
N ASN A 36 -1.82 0.16 11.90
CA ASN A 36 -2.41 0.14 13.24
C ASN A 36 -3.22 1.39 13.59
N ARG A 37 -4.16 1.80 12.72
CA ARG A 37 -5.11 2.88 12.96
C ARG A 37 -4.43 4.26 13.09
N GLY A 38 -3.54 4.57 12.17
CA GLY A 38 -2.86 5.87 12.11
C GLY A 38 -1.47 5.92 12.76
N SER A 39 -0.90 4.78 13.16
CA SER A 39 0.48 4.74 13.63
C SER A 39 1.44 5.07 12.49
N ASN A 40 2.35 5.98 12.79
CA ASN A 40 3.38 6.45 11.88
C ASN A 40 4.63 5.55 11.88
N VAL A 41 4.70 4.57 12.79
CA VAL A 41 5.83 3.65 12.94
C VAL A 41 5.62 2.41 12.07
N VAL A 42 5.65 2.61 10.75
CA VAL A 42 5.40 1.55 9.76
C VAL A 42 6.34 0.35 9.95
N GLY A 43 7.62 0.61 10.24
CA GLY A 43 8.63 -0.46 10.34
C GLY A 43 8.46 -1.39 11.54
N SER A 44 7.78 -0.95 12.61
CA SER A 44 7.47 -1.81 13.77
C SER A 44 6.08 -2.43 13.69
N GLY A 45 5.18 -1.83 12.92
CA GLY A 45 3.78 -2.25 12.84
C GLY A 45 3.50 -3.29 11.75
N MET A 46 4.47 -3.56 10.86
CA MET A 46 4.32 -4.57 9.83
C MET A 46 5.66 -5.11 9.30
N VAL A 47 5.63 -6.34 8.79
CA VAL A 47 6.69 -6.96 8.00
C VAL A 47 6.08 -7.46 6.70
N VAL A 48 6.79 -7.31 5.59
CA VAL A 48 6.28 -7.63 4.26
C VAL A 48 7.38 -8.19 3.38
N ASN A 49 7.00 -9.09 2.47
CA ASN A 49 7.82 -9.55 1.36
C ASN A 49 7.00 -9.48 0.06
N ASP A 50 7.55 -9.99 -1.05
CA ASP A 50 6.94 -9.89 -2.38
C ASP A 50 5.61 -10.64 -2.55
N TRP A 51 5.20 -11.48 -1.58
CA TRP A 51 3.99 -12.31 -1.70
C TRP A 51 3.10 -12.34 -0.44
N MET A 52 3.52 -11.70 0.65
CA MET A 52 2.79 -11.67 1.92
C MET A 52 3.15 -10.44 2.75
N ALA A 53 2.15 -9.82 3.37
CA ALA A 53 2.30 -8.83 4.42
C ALA A 53 1.70 -9.34 5.73
N VAL A 54 2.38 -9.08 6.83
CA VAL A 54 1.90 -9.31 8.20
C VAL A 54 1.89 -7.98 8.92
N THR A 55 0.70 -7.54 9.34
CA THR A 55 0.47 -6.25 10.02
C THR A 55 -0.09 -6.48 11.42
N GLY A 56 -0.03 -5.47 12.28
CA GLY A 56 -0.71 -5.52 13.57
C GLY A 56 -2.25 -5.56 13.42
N LEU A 57 -2.91 -6.14 14.43
CA LEU A 57 -4.35 -6.42 14.42
C LEU A 57 -5.23 -5.16 14.27
N ASP A 58 -4.75 -4.02 14.76
CA ASP A 58 -5.48 -2.75 14.72
C ASP A 58 -5.41 -2.05 13.36
N THR A 59 -4.75 -2.65 12.37
CA THR A 59 -4.63 -2.07 11.02
C THR A 59 -6.00 -2.08 10.35
N THR A 60 -6.41 -0.93 9.85
CA THR A 60 -7.76 -0.73 9.27
C THR A 60 -7.84 -1.27 7.85
N ALA A 61 -9.06 -1.60 7.38
CA ALA A 61 -9.28 -2.07 6.01
C ALA A 61 -8.75 -1.11 4.94
N THR A 62 -8.80 0.20 5.19
CA THR A 62 -8.25 1.22 4.30
C THR A 62 -6.73 1.20 4.27
N GLU A 63 -6.07 0.99 5.41
CA GLU A 63 -4.61 0.83 5.48
C GLU A 63 -4.17 -0.46 4.78
N LEU A 64 -4.91 -1.56 4.98
CA LEU A 64 -4.66 -2.83 4.30
C LEU A 64 -4.80 -2.70 2.78
N SER A 65 -5.83 -2.02 2.28
CA SER A 65 -6.01 -1.80 0.84
C SER A 65 -4.86 -1.02 0.20
N VAL A 66 -4.31 -0.03 0.93
CA VAL A 66 -3.11 0.71 0.47
C VAL A 66 -1.89 -0.20 0.46
N ILE A 67 -1.69 -1.01 1.51
CA ILE A 67 -0.59 -1.97 1.61
C ILE A 67 -0.65 -2.99 0.46
N GLU A 68 -1.81 -3.59 0.21
CA GLU A 68 -2.01 -4.56 -0.88
C GLU A 68 -1.69 -3.96 -2.24
N SER A 69 -2.13 -2.72 -2.49
CA SER A 69 -1.87 -2.01 -3.75
C SER A 69 -0.39 -1.69 -3.95
N VAL A 70 0.28 -1.13 -2.93
CA VAL A 70 1.69 -0.71 -3.02
C VAL A 70 2.63 -1.88 -3.18
N PHE A 71 2.39 -2.96 -2.43
CA PHE A 71 3.23 -4.16 -2.45
C PHE A 71 2.78 -5.19 -3.51
N ARG A 72 1.71 -4.89 -4.27
CA ARG A 72 1.13 -5.76 -5.31
C ARG A 72 0.76 -7.15 -4.79
N LEU A 73 0.21 -7.19 -3.57
CA LEU A 73 -0.18 -8.42 -2.89
C LEU A 73 -1.60 -8.80 -3.34
N GLY A 74 -1.68 -9.70 -4.32
CA GLY A 74 -2.94 -10.28 -4.81
C GLY A 74 -2.96 -10.52 -6.31
N GLU A 75 -3.62 -11.59 -6.73
CA GLU A 75 -3.84 -11.86 -8.16
C GLU A 75 -4.73 -10.75 -8.77
N GLY A 76 -4.14 -9.98 -9.70
CA GLY A 76 -4.87 -8.96 -10.44
C GLY A 76 -5.20 -7.69 -9.64
N LEU A 77 -4.45 -7.36 -8.59
CA LEU A 77 -4.56 -6.09 -7.84
C LEU A 77 -3.37 -5.15 -8.10
N GLY A 78 -2.84 -5.15 -9.33
CA GLY A 78 -1.99 -4.05 -9.78
C GLY A 78 -2.79 -2.72 -9.79
N PRO A 79 -2.12 -1.56 -9.65
CA PRO A 79 -2.78 -0.24 -9.58
C PRO A 79 -3.74 0.04 -10.75
N ASP A 80 -3.55 -0.61 -11.91
CA ASP A 80 -4.43 -0.50 -13.08
C ASP A 80 -5.82 -1.16 -12.90
N ASN A 81 -5.99 -2.08 -11.94
CA ASN A 81 -7.21 -2.89 -11.80
C ASN A 81 -8.22 -2.40 -10.76
N VAL A 82 -7.82 -1.51 -9.84
CA VAL A 82 -8.71 -0.99 -8.79
C VAL A 82 -9.86 -0.17 -9.40
N ASN A 83 -9.58 0.61 -10.44
CA ASN A 83 -10.59 1.43 -11.11
C ASN A 83 -11.62 0.61 -11.88
N THR A 84 -11.21 -0.54 -12.44
CA THR A 84 -12.08 -1.40 -13.26
C THR A 84 -12.99 -2.26 -12.39
N LYS A 85 -12.44 -2.94 -11.37
CA LYS A 85 -13.24 -3.77 -10.45
C LYS A 85 -14.27 -2.96 -9.67
N LEU A 86 -13.93 -1.75 -9.20
CA LEU A 86 -14.88 -0.90 -8.48
C LEU A 86 -16.03 -0.40 -9.37
N LYS A 87 -15.77 -0.16 -10.66
CA LYS A 87 -16.82 0.20 -11.62
C LYS A 87 -17.77 -0.97 -11.87
N ASP A 88 -17.25 -2.18 -12.04
CA ASP A 88 -18.08 -3.36 -12.29
C ASP A 88 -18.99 -3.68 -11.10
N THR A 89 -18.50 -3.60 -9.86
CA THR A 89 -19.32 -3.81 -8.65
C THR A 89 -20.42 -2.74 -8.49
N MET A 90 -20.13 -1.48 -8.85
CA MET A 90 -21.15 -0.43 -8.82
C MET A 90 -22.22 -0.65 -9.89
N VAL A 91 -21.86 -1.09 -11.10
CA VAL A 91 -22.81 -1.33 -12.19
C VAL A 91 -23.75 -2.50 -11.89
N GLU A 92 -23.26 -3.58 -11.28
CA GLU A 92 -24.09 -4.73 -10.87
C GLU A 92 -25.13 -4.38 -9.79
N SER A 93 -24.90 -3.35 -8.97
CA SER A 93 -25.87 -2.96 -7.92
C SER A 93 -27.07 -2.16 -8.46
N PHE A 94 -27.02 -1.72 -9.73
CA PHE A 94 -28.08 -0.96 -10.38
C PHE A 94 -28.93 -1.78 -11.36
N TYR A 95 -28.69 -3.09 -11.44
CA TYR A 95 -29.51 -4.04 -12.20
C TYR A 95 -30.08 -5.11 -11.28
#